data_AF-A0A1Y4F6N1-F1
#
_entry.id   AF-A0A1Y4F6N1-F1
#
_cell.length_a   1.000
_cell.length_b   1.000
_cell.length_c   1.000
_cell.angle_alpha   90.00
_cell.angle_beta   90.00
_cell.angle_gamma   90.00
#
_symmetry.space_group_name_H-M   'P 1'
#
loop_
_entity.id
_entity.type
_entity.pdbx_description
1 polymer ?
#
loop_
_entity_poly.entity_id
_entity_poly.type
_entity_poly.pdbx_seq_one_letter_code
_entity_poly.pdbx_strand_id
1 'polypeptide(L)' 'MPKDHYGKSNWDPLGEIVHPGDTVLIKPNLVIHKNLSGGVNCLTTHPSIIRAVLDYVLIALKNKGCVILRDVPVQSCDFE' A
#
# COMPACT_ATOMS: atom_id res chain seq x y z
N MET A 1 -2.10 13.11 13.16
CA MET A 1 -1.80 11.75 13.67
C MET A 1 -1.32 11.78 15.13
N PRO A 2 -1.96 11.04 16.06
CA PRO A 2 -1.47 10.92 17.44
C PRO A 2 -0.22 10.03 17.47
N LYS A 3 0.95 10.62 17.78
CA LYS A 3 2.21 9.87 17.92
C LYS A 3 2.23 8.96 19.14
N ASP A 4 1.41 9.26 20.14
CA ASP A 4 1.36 8.56 21.44
C ASP A 4 0.84 7.12 21.33
N HIS A 5 0.24 6.78 20.19
CA HIS A 5 -0.26 5.43 19.90
C HIS A 5 0.70 4.62 19.03
N TYR A 6 1.87 5.17 18.64
CA TYR A 6 2.84 4.49 17.80
C TYR A 6 3.14 3.06 18.29
N GLY A 7 3.01 2.09 17.39
CA GLY A 7 3.29 0.68 17.66
C GLY A 7 2.16 -0.09 18.38
N LYS A 8 1.05 0.55 18.74
CA LYS A 8 -0.14 -0.14 19.29
C LYS A 8 -1.03 -0.69 18.18
N SER A 9 -1.78 -1.76 18.47
CA SER A 9 -2.71 -2.39 17.51
C SER A 9 -3.84 -1.48 17.04
N ASN A 10 -4.17 -0.45 17.82
CA ASN A 10 -5.19 0.56 17.49
C ASN A 10 -4.58 1.87 16.97
N TRP A 11 -3.29 1.87 16.62
CA TRP A 11 -2.68 3.05 16.03
C TRP A 11 -3.23 3.27 14.63
N ASP A 12 -3.87 4.41 14.44
CA ASP A 12 -4.46 4.78 13.17
C ASP A 12 -3.77 6.03 12.60
N PRO A 13 -2.70 5.86 11.82
CA PRO A 13 -2.06 6.96 11.14
C PRO A 13 -2.91 7.48 9.97
N LEU A 14 -3.86 6.71 9.42
CA LEU A 14 -4.62 7.10 8.24
C LEU A 14 -6.03 7.63 8.54
N GLY A 15 -6.47 7.57 9.79
CA GLY A 15 -7.84 7.96 10.21
C GLY A 15 -8.20 9.44 10.05
N GLU A 16 -7.22 10.30 9.72
CA GLU A 16 -7.48 11.69 9.34
C GLU A 16 -7.85 11.84 7.84
N ILE A 17 -7.64 10.81 7.03
CA ILE A 17 -7.84 10.84 5.57
C ILE A 17 -8.68 9.67 5.02
N VAL A 18 -8.73 8.54 5.73
CA VAL A 18 -9.55 7.36 5.38
C VAL A 18 -10.64 7.21 6.44
N HIS A 19 -11.89 7.08 5.99
CA HIS A 19 -13.06 6.99 6.85
C HIS A 19 -13.84 5.69 6.61
N PRO A 20 -14.56 5.16 7.63
CA PRO A 20 -15.41 3.99 7.45
C PRO A 20 -16.43 4.18 6.32
N GLY A 21 -16.45 3.25 5.37
CA GLY A 21 -17.30 3.28 4.18
C GLY A 21 -16.58 3.70 2.90
N ASP A 22 -15.37 4.24 3.00
CA ASP A 22 -14.59 4.66 1.83
C ASP A 22 -14.17 3.48 0.95
N THR A 23 -13.93 3.79 -0.33
CA THR A 23 -13.20 2.90 -1.24
C THR A 23 -11.79 3.44 -1.43
N VAL A 24 -10.79 2.69 -0.96
CA VAL A 24 -9.38 3.10 -0.97
C VAL A 24 -8.63 2.33 -2.05
N LEU A 25 -8.00 3.04 -3.00
CA LEU A 25 -7.06 2.47 -3.97
C LEU A 25 -5.64 2.56 -3.42
N ILE A 26 -4.98 1.40 -3.28
CA ILE A 26 -3.54 1.31 -3.02
C ILE A 26 -2.86 0.99 -4.35
N LYS A 27 -2.06 1.95 -4.84
CA LYS A 27 -1.27 1.82 -6.06
C LYS A 27 0.21 1.63 -5.70
N PRO A 28 0.72 0.38 -5.59
CA PRO A 28 2.15 0.15 -5.41
C PRO A 28 2.90 0.61 -6.67
N ASN A 29 4.22 0.56 -6.66
CA ASN A 29 5.05 0.74 -7.84
C ASN A 29 5.52 -0.64 -8.30
N LEU A 30 5.10 -1.14 -9.45
CA LEU A 30 5.44 -2.45 -10.02
C LEU A 30 5.71 -2.24 -11.51
N VAL A 31 6.80 -1.53 -11.82
CA VAL A 31 7.07 -1.00 -13.17
C VAL A 31 7.46 -2.13 -14.13
N ILE A 32 8.57 -2.82 -13.88
CA ILE A 32 9.12 -3.87 -14.73
C ILE A 32 10.11 -4.74 -13.92
N HIS A 33 10.22 -6.02 -14.27
CA HIS A 33 11.08 -7.02 -13.60
C HIS A 33 12.59 -6.77 -13.69
N LYS A 34 13.04 -5.86 -14.57
CA LYS A 34 14.47 -5.63 -14.83
C LYS A 34 14.80 -4.15 -14.92
N ASN A 35 15.95 -3.78 -14.39
CA ASN A 35 16.53 -2.45 -14.55
C ASN A 35 17.72 -2.55 -15.52
N LEU A 36 17.77 -1.68 -16.53
CA LEU A 36 18.85 -1.65 -17.53
C LEU A 36 20.13 -0.99 -17.01
N SER A 37 20.07 -0.25 -15.91
CA SER A 37 21.17 0.63 -15.47
C SER A 37 21.34 0.69 -13.95
N GLY A 38 20.78 -0.27 -13.20
CA GLY A 38 20.85 -0.26 -11.74
C GLY A 38 20.12 -1.43 -11.07
N GLY A 39 19.81 -1.28 -9.79
CA GLY A 39 19.05 -2.28 -9.03
C GLY A 39 17.55 -2.22 -9.31
N VAL A 40 16.85 -3.34 -9.15
CA VAL A 40 15.39 -3.43 -9.37
C VAL A 40 14.55 -2.83 -8.24
N ASN A 41 15.16 -2.52 -7.09
CA ASN A 41 14.45 -2.02 -5.90
C ASN A 41 13.74 -0.66 -6.13
N CYS A 42 14.14 0.12 -7.13
CA CYS A 42 13.43 1.36 -7.50
C CYS A 42 12.21 1.11 -8.41
N LEU A 43 12.09 -0.10 -8.97
CA LEU A 43 11.04 -0.48 -9.91
C LEU A 43 9.88 -1.18 -9.22
N THR A 44 10.11 -1.73 -8.02
CA THR A 44 9.12 -2.49 -7.27
C THR A 44 8.93 -1.95 -5.85
N THR A 45 7.70 -1.89 -5.37
CA THR A 45 7.39 -1.71 -3.96
C THR A 45 7.42 -3.08 -3.30
N HIS A 46 8.27 -3.22 -2.29
CA HIS A 46 8.40 -4.48 -1.58
C HIS A 46 7.05 -4.87 -0.92
N PRO A 47 6.61 -6.14 -1.01
CA PRO A 47 5.31 -6.58 -0.47
C PRO A 47 5.11 -6.29 1.01
N SER A 48 6.17 -6.28 1.82
CA SER A 48 6.08 -5.92 3.25
C SER A 48 5.60 -4.48 3.48
N ILE A 49 5.96 -3.56 2.58
CA ILE A 49 5.50 -2.16 2.65
C ILE A 49 4.04 -2.08 2.22
N ILE A 50 3.66 -2.79 1.16
CA ILE A 50 2.27 -2.89 0.71
C ILE A 50 1.39 -3.41 1.84
N ARG A 51 1.83 -4.47 2.53
CA ARG A 51 1.12 -5.05 3.67
C ARG A 51 0.94 -4.05 4.81
N ALA A 52 2.00 -3.33 5.18
CA ALA A 52 1.93 -2.33 6.25
C ALA A 52 0.94 -1.20 5.95
N VAL A 53 0.92 -0.71 4.70
CA VAL A 53 -0.06 0.29 4.27
C VAL A 53 -1.48 -0.28 4.30
N LEU A 54 -1.68 -1.50 3.80
CA LEU A 54 -2.95 -2.23 3.88
C LEU A 54 -3.49 -2.32 5.30
N ASP A 55 -2.64 -2.66 6.27
CA ASP A 55 -3.05 -2.78 7.67
C ASP A 55 -3.60 -1.48 8.25
N TYR A 56 -2.93 -0.37 8.00
CA TYR A 56 -3.41 0.92 8.49
C TYR A 56 -4.68 1.39 7.77
N VAL A 57 -4.84 1.05 6.47
CA VAL A 57 -6.10 1.32 5.76
C VAL A 57 -7.25 0.52 6.38
N LEU A 58 -7.02 -0.76 6.72
CA LEU A 58 -8.03 -1.59 7.37
C LEU A 58 -8.40 -1.09 8.77
N ILE A 59 -7.42 -0.62 9.55
CA ILE A 59 -7.65 0.02 10.85
C ILE A 59 -8.56 1.25 10.68
N ALA A 60 -8.23 2.15 9.74
CA ALA A 60 -8.98 3.39 9.48
C ALA A 60 -10.41 3.12 8.98
N LEU A 61 -10.58 2.13 8.10
CA LEU A 61 -11.89 1.73 7.58
C LEU A 61 -12.79 1.08 8.63
N LYS A 62 -12.22 0.59 9.75
CA LYS A 62 -12.97 -0.15 10.80
C LYS A 62 -13.81 -1.29 10.22
N ASN A 63 -13.25 -2.00 9.24
CA ASN A 63 -13.90 -3.07 8.47
C ASN A 63 -15.18 -2.66 7.70
N LYS A 64 -15.35 -1.38 7.38
CA LYS A 64 -16.44 -0.88 6.54
C LYS A 64 -15.87 -0.16 5.34
N GLY A 65 -16.23 -0.58 4.13
CA GLY A 65 -15.72 0.00 2.89
C GLY A 65 -15.05 -1.06 2.00
N CYS A 66 -14.20 -0.61 1.08
CA CYS A 66 -13.51 -1.45 0.12
C CYS A 66 -12.05 -1.03 -0.01
N VAL A 67 -11.15 -1.99 -0.19
CA VAL A 67 -9.75 -1.74 -0.54
C VAL A 67 -9.45 -2.39 -1.87
N ILE A 68 -8.91 -1.61 -2.81
CA ILE A 68 -8.47 -2.08 -4.12
C ILE A 68 -6.95 -1.99 -4.13
N LEU A 69 -6.27 -3.13 -4.27
CA LEU A 69 -4.84 -3.18 -4.53
C LEU A 69 -4.63 -3.41 -6.03
N ARG A 70 -4.14 -2.41 -6.75
CA ARG A 70 -3.94 -2.51 -8.20
C ARG A 70 -2.77 -1.67 -8.66
N ASP A 71 -2.06 -2.18 -9.66
CA ASP A 71 -1.07 -1.41 -10.40
C ASP A 71 -1.19 -1.64 -11.92
N VAL A 72 -0.42 -0.88 -12.69
CA VAL A 72 -0.33 -0.98 -14.16
C VAL A 72 1.15 -1.08 -14.56
N PRO A 73 1.72 -2.30 -14.55
CA PRO A 73 3.08 -2.57 -15.02
C PRO A 73 3.25 -2.20 -16.49
N VAL A 74 4.50 -2.03 -16.93
CA VAL A 74 4.83 -1.91 -18.36
C VAL A 74 4.38 -3.19 -19.07
N GLN A 75 3.82 -3.06 -20.28
CA GLN A 75 3.27 -4.20 -21.04
C GLN A 75 4.27 -5.35 -21.24
N SER A 76 5.57 -5.04 -21.30
CA SER A 76 6.65 -6.02 -21.41
C SER A 76 7.14 -6.56 -20.06
N CYS A 77 6.41 -6.33 -18.97
CA CYS A 77 6.73 -6.93 -17.68
C CYS A 77 6.43 -8.42 -17.74
N ASP A 78 7.36 -9.20 -17.20
CA ASP A 78 7.24 -10.64 -17.05
C ASP A 78 6.92 -10.92 -15.58
N PHE A 79 5.99 -11.84 -15.35
CA PHE A 79 5.49 -12.24 -14.03
C PHE A 79 5.81 -13.70 -13.71
N GLU A 80 6.34 -14.45 -14.67
CA GLU A 80 6.76 -15.85 -14.51
C GLU A 80 8.17 -15.95 -13.90
#